data_AF-A0AAU9XXB6-F1
#
_entry.id   AF-A0AAU9XXB6-F1
#
_cell.length_a   1.000
_cell.length_b   1.000
_cell.length_c   1.000
_cell.angle_alpha   90.00
_cell.angle_beta   90.00
_cell.angle_gamma   90.00
#
_symmetry.space_group_name_H-M   'P 1'
#
loop_
_entity.id
_entity.type
_entity.pdbx_description
1 polymer ?
#
loop_
_entity_poly.entity_id
_entity_poly.type
_entity_poly.pdbx_seq_one_letter_code
_entity_poly.pdbx_strand_id
1 'polypeptide(L)'
;MSTSEAAMQNAELRRAHEEVDVENGASNLKRKRASSLNGRSRHQWKLWLLRNYTYSQGCLTLLNEIVEHAARERDSLGIDISASCQFFGELINLLWGDRVKKVKRGQRIDRKAYVLNLTRKQGQTVQPPDYDVTNDFEQLAKDDTFMLPTGWFRVVDNPCRICFIHPEPWEFGNQRIYKEIVMELSPEKNVSYSVKSRSCELHLSTLNIERIVKELTVHEQAKLVLDFIDTSKLCLGCSLSDDDSSVSPILHQTGVLKSLNNNEVPMQNRAFSSKCQLFVCHAGKPCSKCTGVSLSYKRRKCRREARESIHKHCNKRYLTKDEILQQLQEQRKLNRKHDQEKEGDQNSGSEDEKSNSNSDSGNEEEKE
;
A
#
# COMPACT_ATOMS: atom_id res chain seq x y z
N MET A 1 5.33 10.46 56.66
CA MET A 1 4.33 9.96 55.70
C MET A 1 4.39 8.45 55.71
N SER A 2 3.23 7.81 55.85
CA SER A 2 3.11 6.36 56.07
C SER A 2 3.46 5.59 54.79
N THR A 3 4.11 4.43 54.92
CA THR A 3 4.44 3.52 53.81
C THR A 3 3.22 3.08 52.99
N SER A 4 2.00 3.22 53.52
CA SER A 4 0.75 2.95 52.78
C SER A 4 0.36 4.05 51.78
N GLU A 5 0.71 5.31 52.03
CA GLU A 5 0.38 6.44 51.14
C GLU A 5 1.23 6.42 49.86
N ALA A 6 2.52 6.06 50.00
CA ALA A 6 3.44 5.92 48.87
C ALA A 6 3.11 4.73 47.96
N ALA A 7 2.54 3.65 48.50
CA ALA A 7 2.09 2.50 47.72
C ALA A 7 0.83 2.83 46.90
N MET A 8 -0.08 3.63 47.47
CA MET A 8 -1.32 4.03 46.82
C MET A 8 -1.09 5.04 45.69
N GLN A 9 -0.18 6.01 45.90
CA GLN A 9 0.24 6.96 44.85
C GLN A 9 0.94 6.26 43.67
N ASN A 10 1.76 5.22 43.93
CA ASN A 10 2.39 4.45 42.87
C ASN A 10 1.39 3.60 42.07
N ALA A 11 0.31 3.14 42.69
CA ALA A 11 -0.74 2.40 42.00
C ALA A 11 -1.59 3.31 41.10
N GLU A 12 -1.89 4.54 41.53
CA GLU A 12 -2.57 5.55 40.71
C GLU A 12 -1.72 6.01 39.52
N LEU A 13 -0.41 6.24 39.72
CA LEU A 13 0.52 6.58 38.64
C LEU A 13 0.61 5.47 37.58
N ARG A 14 0.56 4.20 37.98
CA ARG A 14 0.56 3.07 37.05
C ARG A 14 -0.75 2.97 36.25
N ARG A 15 -1.92 3.18 36.87
CA ARG A 15 -3.19 3.21 36.15
C ARG A 15 -3.28 4.38 35.17
N ALA A 16 -2.80 5.56 35.58
CA ALA A 16 -2.74 6.72 34.70
C ALA A 16 -1.82 6.49 33.49
N HIS A 17 -0.69 5.79 33.66
CA HIS A 17 0.17 5.41 32.55
C HIS A 17 -0.48 4.39 31.61
N GLU A 18 -1.19 3.39 32.14
CA GLU A 18 -1.90 2.39 31.32
C GLU A 18 -3.07 3.01 30.53
N GLU A 19 -3.85 3.92 31.13
CA GLU A 19 -4.94 4.63 30.43
C GLU A 19 -4.40 5.54 29.32
N VAL A 20 -3.29 6.25 29.56
CA VAL A 20 -2.63 7.10 28.55
C VAL A 20 -2.06 6.26 27.40
N ASP A 21 -1.50 5.07 27.67
CA ASP A 21 -0.97 4.18 26.63
C ASP A 21 -2.07 3.53 25.78
N VAL A 22 -3.22 3.20 26.39
CA VAL A 22 -4.41 2.69 25.67
C VAL A 22 -5.03 3.78 24.80
N GLU A 23 -5.14 5.01 25.30
CA GLU A 23 -5.69 6.15 24.56
C GLU A 23 -4.75 6.61 23.43
N ASN A 24 -3.43 6.59 23.66
CA ASN A 24 -2.41 6.79 22.64
C ASN A 24 -2.40 5.66 21.59
N GLY A 25 -2.69 4.42 21.99
CA GLY A 25 -2.86 3.29 21.08
C GLY A 25 -4.08 3.45 20.17
N ALA A 26 -5.23 3.81 20.75
CA ALA A 26 -6.49 4.01 20.04
C ALA A 26 -6.46 5.23 19.10
N SER A 27 -5.87 6.34 19.55
CA SER A 27 -5.69 7.55 18.73
C SER A 27 -4.73 7.33 17.57
N ASN A 28 -3.64 6.56 17.76
CA ASN A 28 -2.75 6.17 16.67
C ASN A 28 -3.40 5.21 15.66
N LEU A 29 -4.29 4.32 16.10
CA LEU A 29 -5.09 3.45 15.22
C LEU A 29 -6.11 4.26 14.41
N LYS A 30 -6.80 5.23 15.03
CA LYS A 30 -7.69 6.18 14.34
C LYS A 30 -6.92 7.04 13.33
N ARG A 31 -5.75 7.58 13.70
CA ARG A 31 -4.89 8.40 12.83
C ARG A 31 -4.31 7.58 11.65
N LYS A 32 -4.00 6.30 11.85
CA LYS A 32 -3.59 5.37 10.77
C LYS A 32 -4.73 5.03 9.81
N ARG A 33 -5.94 4.76 10.32
CA ARG A 33 -7.14 4.57 9.47
C ARG A 33 -7.45 5.84 8.67
N ALA A 34 -7.38 7.02 9.30
CA ALA A 34 -7.54 8.30 8.62
C ALA A 34 -6.49 8.52 7.50
N SER A 35 -5.22 8.16 7.73
CA SER A 35 -4.18 8.30 6.69
C SER A 35 -4.39 7.40 5.46
N SER A 36 -5.00 6.21 5.65
CA SER A 36 -5.35 5.27 4.58
C SER A 36 -6.60 5.72 3.81
N LEU A 37 -7.61 6.23 4.52
CA LEU A 37 -8.84 6.79 3.95
C LEU A 37 -8.56 8.09 3.18
N ASN A 38 -7.65 8.92 3.69
CA ASN A 38 -7.18 10.15 3.01
C ASN A 38 -6.61 9.86 1.62
N GLY A 39 -5.96 8.72 1.41
CA GLY A 39 -5.44 8.33 0.09
C GLY A 39 -6.57 8.08 -0.90
N ARG A 40 -7.55 7.23 -0.56
CA ARG A 40 -8.64 6.85 -1.48
C ARG A 40 -9.47 8.06 -1.90
N SER A 41 -9.95 8.85 -0.94
CA SER A 41 -10.79 10.01 -1.23
C SER A 41 -10.04 11.10 -1.99
N ARG A 42 -8.72 11.25 -1.78
CA ARG A 42 -7.89 12.14 -2.61
C ARG A 42 -7.86 11.70 -4.07
N HIS A 43 -7.71 10.42 -4.35
CA HIS A 43 -7.74 9.91 -5.73
C HIS A 43 -9.13 10.07 -6.37
N GLN A 44 -10.20 9.86 -5.60
CA GLN A 44 -11.58 10.12 -6.04
C GLN A 44 -11.78 11.59 -6.43
N TRP A 45 -11.40 12.52 -5.55
CA TRP A 45 -11.49 13.96 -5.85
C TRP A 45 -10.58 14.38 -7.00
N LYS A 46 -9.40 13.76 -7.13
CA LYS A 46 -8.50 13.99 -8.26
C LYS A 46 -9.15 13.59 -9.59
N LEU A 47 -9.76 12.41 -9.65
CA LEU A 47 -10.49 11.94 -10.83
C LEU A 47 -11.69 12.86 -11.15
N TRP A 48 -12.45 13.24 -10.12
CA TRP A 48 -13.56 14.18 -10.25
C TRP A 48 -13.14 15.55 -10.81
N LEU A 49 -11.98 16.08 -10.37
CA LEU A 49 -11.42 17.31 -10.91
C LEU A 49 -11.07 17.17 -12.39
N LEU A 50 -10.43 16.07 -12.78
CA LEU A 50 -10.10 15.80 -14.20
C LEU A 50 -11.35 15.64 -15.06
N ARG A 51 -12.43 15.07 -14.50
CA ARG A 51 -13.73 14.99 -15.17
C ARG A 51 -14.29 16.39 -15.41
N ASN A 52 -14.32 17.24 -14.38
CA ASN A 52 -15.10 18.48 -14.41
C ASN A 52 -14.34 19.73 -14.83
N TYR A 53 -13.01 19.75 -14.75
CA TYR A 53 -12.18 20.92 -14.98
C TYR A 53 -11.06 20.62 -15.97
N THR A 54 -10.62 21.66 -16.67
CA THR A 54 -9.49 21.57 -17.60
C THR A 54 -8.64 22.83 -17.53
N TYR A 55 -7.38 22.68 -17.95
CA TYR A 55 -6.50 23.80 -18.18
C TYR A 55 -7.04 24.64 -19.35
N SER A 56 -7.13 25.95 -19.14
CA SER A 56 -7.48 26.91 -20.18
C SER A 56 -6.81 28.25 -19.86
N GLN A 57 -5.88 28.67 -20.70
CA GLN A 57 -5.06 29.87 -20.45
C GLN A 57 -5.92 31.13 -20.31
N GLY A 58 -5.63 31.95 -19.30
CA GLY A 58 -6.34 33.20 -19.04
C GLY A 58 -7.66 33.07 -18.28
N CYS A 59 -8.23 31.86 -18.19
CA CYS A 59 -9.48 31.64 -17.43
C CYS A 59 -9.27 31.75 -15.91
N LEU A 60 -10.31 32.20 -15.22
CA LEU A 60 -10.34 32.30 -13.76
C LEU A 60 -11.56 31.55 -13.23
N THR A 61 -11.33 30.59 -12.33
CA THR A 61 -12.38 29.87 -11.62
C THR A 61 -12.32 30.20 -10.14
N LEU A 62 -13.46 30.50 -9.49
CA LEU A 62 -13.47 30.70 -8.04
C LEU A 62 -13.26 29.38 -7.33
N LEU A 63 -12.37 29.36 -6.33
CA LEU A 63 -12.10 28.15 -5.57
C LEU A 63 -13.32 27.69 -4.75
N ASN A 64 -14.16 28.64 -4.31
CA ASN A 64 -15.42 28.33 -3.63
C ASN A 64 -16.42 27.62 -4.56
N GLU A 65 -16.50 28.01 -5.84
CA GLU A 65 -17.39 27.34 -6.79
C GLU A 65 -17.01 25.87 -7.00
N ILE A 66 -15.71 25.56 -7.00
CA ILE A 66 -15.20 24.18 -7.06
C ILE A 66 -15.65 23.40 -5.82
N VAL A 67 -15.52 23.99 -4.63
CA VAL A 67 -15.93 23.38 -3.36
C VAL A 67 -17.43 23.15 -3.31
N GLU A 68 -18.23 24.13 -3.71
CA GLU A 68 -19.70 24.03 -3.75
C GLU A 68 -20.17 22.98 -4.76
N HIS A 69 -19.52 22.93 -5.94
CA HIS A 69 -19.80 21.90 -6.94
C HIS A 69 -19.48 20.51 -6.40
N ALA A 70 -18.31 20.33 -5.78
CA ALA A 70 -17.93 19.08 -5.14
C ALA A 70 -18.90 18.68 -4.03
N ALA A 71 -19.34 19.62 -3.19
CA ALA A 71 -20.28 19.36 -2.11
C ALA A 71 -21.64 18.84 -2.61
N ARG A 72 -22.12 19.35 -3.76
CA ARG A 72 -23.36 18.86 -4.40
C ARG A 72 -23.27 17.42 -4.88
N GLU A 73 -22.11 16.99 -5.37
CA GLU A 73 -21.94 15.66 -5.96
C GLU A 73 -21.39 14.62 -4.96
N ARG A 74 -20.80 15.06 -3.84
CA ARG A 74 -20.13 14.19 -2.84
C ARG A 74 -20.94 12.96 -2.47
N ASP A 75 -22.21 13.15 -2.11
CA ASP A 75 -23.05 12.07 -1.57
C ASP A 75 -23.43 11.07 -2.68
N SER A 76 -23.71 11.57 -3.89
CA SER A 76 -23.98 10.72 -5.07
C SER A 76 -22.77 9.86 -5.45
N LEU A 77 -21.57 10.42 -5.32
CA LEU A 77 -20.31 9.74 -5.61
C LEU A 77 -19.84 8.83 -4.47
N GLY A 78 -20.47 8.91 -3.29
CA GLY A 78 -20.08 8.15 -2.10
C GLY A 78 -18.67 8.47 -1.63
N ILE A 79 -18.30 9.76 -1.59
CA ILE A 79 -16.99 10.22 -1.13
C ILE A 79 -17.09 10.71 0.32
N ASP A 80 -16.40 10.03 1.23
CA ASP A 80 -16.52 10.27 2.68
C ASP A 80 -15.95 11.63 3.16
N ILE A 81 -14.99 12.19 2.41
CA ILE A 81 -14.25 13.39 2.83
C ILE A 81 -14.85 14.65 2.21
N SER A 82 -15.32 15.56 3.07
CA SER A 82 -15.64 16.93 2.68
C SER A 82 -14.39 17.68 2.24
N ALA A 83 -14.44 18.29 1.07
CA ALA A 83 -13.30 18.95 0.46
C ALA A 83 -13.33 20.46 0.75
N SER A 84 -12.23 20.98 1.31
CA SER A 84 -12.06 22.41 1.58
C SER A 84 -11.35 23.12 0.42
N CYS A 85 -11.37 24.46 0.44
CA CYS A 85 -10.58 25.27 -0.48
C CYS A 85 -9.08 24.93 -0.42
N GLN A 86 -8.54 24.67 0.77
CA GLN A 86 -7.13 24.28 0.90
C GLN A 86 -6.87 22.93 0.23
N PHE A 87 -7.74 21.95 0.49
CA PHE A 87 -7.64 20.61 -0.08
C PHE A 87 -7.68 20.64 -1.61
N PHE A 88 -8.63 21.36 -2.21
CA PHE A 88 -8.68 21.49 -3.67
C PHE A 88 -7.51 22.29 -4.23
N GLY A 89 -7.05 23.33 -3.53
CA GLY A 89 -5.84 24.05 -3.92
C GLY A 89 -4.62 23.13 -4.02
N GLU A 90 -4.45 22.22 -3.05
CA GLU A 90 -3.39 21.22 -3.08
C GLU A 90 -3.56 20.22 -4.24
N LEU A 91 -4.77 19.67 -4.44
CA LEU A 91 -5.03 18.72 -5.52
C LEU A 91 -4.85 19.33 -6.92
N ILE A 92 -5.30 20.57 -7.11
CA ILE A 92 -5.16 21.32 -8.37
C ILE A 92 -3.67 21.52 -8.69
N ASN A 93 -2.87 21.91 -7.68
CA ASN A 93 -1.42 22.03 -7.85
C ASN A 93 -0.77 20.66 -8.16
N LEU A 94 -1.24 19.57 -7.55
CA LEU A 94 -0.73 18.22 -7.86
C LEU A 94 -1.05 17.76 -9.29
N LEU A 95 -2.20 18.18 -9.84
CA LEU A 95 -2.67 17.81 -11.18
C LEU A 95 -2.00 18.62 -12.28
N TRP A 96 -1.99 19.95 -12.14
CA TRP A 96 -1.58 20.86 -13.20
C TRP A 96 -0.26 21.57 -12.93
N GLY A 97 0.29 21.49 -11.71
CA GLY A 97 1.57 22.09 -11.34
C GLY A 97 1.57 23.59 -11.61
N ASP A 98 2.67 24.08 -12.19
CA ASP A 98 2.88 25.50 -12.48
C ASP A 98 1.98 26.05 -13.60
N ARG A 99 1.25 25.18 -14.32
CA ARG A 99 0.31 25.59 -15.37
C ARG A 99 -0.85 26.40 -14.78
N VAL A 100 -1.25 26.10 -13.55
CA VAL A 100 -2.31 26.79 -12.82
C VAL A 100 -1.74 27.54 -11.63
N LYS A 101 -2.35 28.67 -11.26
CA LYS A 101 -1.87 29.47 -10.12
C LYS A 101 -3.03 29.89 -9.22
N LYS A 102 -2.88 29.67 -7.92
CA LYS A 102 -3.80 30.23 -6.94
C LYS A 102 -3.55 31.72 -6.80
N VAL A 103 -4.56 32.53 -7.05
CA VAL A 103 -4.47 34.00 -6.97
C VAL A 103 -5.59 34.56 -6.10
N LYS A 104 -5.33 35.70 -5.47
CA LYS A 104 -6.36 36.49 -4.78
C LYS A 104 -6.76 37.66 -5.68
N ARG A 105 -8.06 37.86 -5.88
CA ARG A 105 -8.62 38.97 -6.69
C ARG A 105 -9.74 39.65 -5.92
N GLY A 106 -9.98 40.92 -6.22
CA GLY A 106 -10.95 41.77 -5.53
C GLY A 106 -10.29 42.88 -4.70
N GLN A 107 -11.12 43.75 -4.14
CA GLN A 107 -10.68 44.82 -3.24
C GLN A 107 -10.00 44.22 -2.01
N ARG A 108 -9.09 44.99 -1.36
CA ARG A 108 -8.21 44.49 -0.30
C ARG A 108 -8.96 43.80 0.85
N ILE A 109 -10.16 44.27 1.15
CA ILE A 109 -11.02 43.78 2.25
C ILE A 109 -11.79 42.52 1.84
N ASP A 110 -12.19 42.39 0.57
CA ASP A 110 -13.06 41.31 0.06
C ASP A 110 -12.35 40.39 -0.95
N ARG A 111 -11.06 40.15 -0.76
CA ARG A 111 -10.28 39.33 -1.70
C ARG A 111 -10.77 37.88 -1.70
N LYS A 112 -11.29 37.42 -2.83
CA LYS A 112 -11.67 36.02 -3.06
C LYS A 112 -10.51 35.23 -3.65
N ALA A 113 -10.48 33.93 -3.36
CA ALA A 113 -9.48 33.01 -3.89
C ALA A 113 -9.94 32.43 -5.24
N TYR A 114 -9.08 32.53 -6.24
CA TYR A 114 -9.29 32.02 -7.59
C TYR A 114 -8.15 31.08 -7.98
N VAL A 115 -8.43 30.26 -8.98
CA VAL A 115 -7.42 29.50 -9.72
C VAL A 115 -7.34 30.09 -11.12
N LEU A 116 -6.17 30.61 -11.48
CA LEU A 116 -5.84 31.09 -12.82
C LEU A 116 -5.47 29.92 -13.73
N ASN A 117 -5.86 30.03 -15.00
CA ASN A 117 -5.71 29.06 -16.07
C ASN A 117 -6.52 27.76 -15.90
N LEU A 118 -7.62 27.82 -15.14
CA LEU A 118 -8.52 26.70 -14.94
C LEU A 118 -9.93 27.13 -15.33
N THR A 119 -10.65 26.25 -16.02
CA THR A 119 -12.07 26.44 -16.35
C THR A 119 -12.85 25.15 -16.14
N ARG A 120 -14.15 25.28 -15.86
CA ARG A 120 -15.07 24.14 -15.83
C ARG A 120 -15.35 23.69 -17.26
N LYS A 121 -15.32 22.38 -17.50
CA LYS A 121 -15.75 21.82 -18.79
C LYS A 121 -17.26 22.04 -18.94
N GLN A 122 -17.68 22.70 -20.02
CA GLN A 122 -19.08 22.86 -20.39
C GLN A 122 -19.49 21.73 -21.33
N GLY A 123 -20.69 21.16 -21.17
CA GLY A 123 -21.24 20.16 -22.08
C GLY A 123 -20.45 18.85 -22.13
N GLN A 124 -20.36 18.11 -21.01
CA GLN A 124 -19.92 16.72 -21.09
C GLN A 124 -20.93 15.91 -21.91
N THR A 125 -20.44 15.03 -22.78
CA THR A 125 -21.31 14.09 -23.51
C THR A 125 -21.93 13.17 -22.47
N VAL A 126 -23.21 13.35 -22.21
CA VAL A 126 -23.97 12.39 -21.40
C VAL A 126 -24.35 11.26 -22.33
N GLN A 127 -24.17 10.02 -21.88
CA GLN A 127 -24.62 8.84 -22.61
C GLN A 127 -26.08 9.03 -23.10
N PRO A 128 -26.36 8.81 -24.39
CA PRO A 128 -27.73 8.85 -24.88
C PRO A 128 -28.57 7.72 -24.25
N PRO A 129 -29.92 7.82 -24.26
CA PRO A 129 -30.79 6.81 -23.67
C PRO A 129 -30.56 5.39 -24.20
N ASP A 130 -30.20 5.26 -25.49
CA ASP A 130 -29.96 3.98 -26.18
C ASP A 130 -28.46 3.69 -26.38
N TYR A 131 -27.62 4.17 -25.46
CA TYR A 131 -26.18 4.04 -25.56
C TYR A 131 -25.71 2.57 -25.52
N ASP A 132 -25.13 2.10 -26.62
CA ASP A 132 -24.55 0.75 -26.71
C ASP A 132 -23.06 0.75 -26.31
N VAL A 133 -22.83 0.40 -25.05
CA VAL A 133 -21.49 0.25 -24.46
C VAL A 133 -20.61 -0.71 -25.27
N THR A 134 -21.19 -1.77 -25.84
CA THR A 134 -20.47 -2.81 -26.59
C THR A 134 -19.89 -2.22 -27.86
N ASN A 135 -20.74 -1.51 -28.63
CA ASN A 135 -20.34 -0.89 -29.87
C ASN A 135 -19.30 0.22 -29.63
N ASP A 136 -19.47 1.06 -28.61
CA ASP A 136 -18.49 2.11 -28.29
C ASP A 136 -17.13 1.52 -27.85
N PHE A 137 -17.15 0.40 -27.11
CA PHE A 137 -15.93 -0.33 -26.75
C PHE A 137 -15.22 -0.90 -27.98
N GLU A 138 -15.94 -1.53 -28.90
CA GLU A 138 -15.39 -2.06 -30.15
C GLU A 138 -14.84 -0.95 -31.06
N GLN A 139 -15.50 0.21 -31.09
CA GLN A 139 -15.02 1.39 -31.82
C GLN A 139 -13.72 1.89 -31.21
N LEU A 140 -13.65 2.04 -29.87
CA LEU A 140 -12.42 2.42 -29.18
C LEU A 140 -11.26 1.44 -29.45
N ALA A 141 -11.53 0.14 -29.57
CA ALA A 141 -10.51 -0.85 -29.88
C ALA A 141 -9.89 -0.65 -31.28
N LYS A 142 -10.69 -0.18 -32.25
CA LYS A 142 -10.32 -0.01 -33.66
C LYS A 142 -9.93 1.42 -34.03
N ASP A 143 -10.17 2.39 -33.15
CA ASP A 143 -9.98 3.81 -33.42
C ASP A 143 -8.50 4.20 -33.39
N ASP A 144 -7.84 4.26 -34.55
CA ASP A 144 -6.44 4.70 -34.65
C ASP A 144 -6.26 6.22 -34.42
N THR A 145 -7.35 6.98 -34.32
CA THR A 145 -7.31 8.42 -34.03
C THR A 145 -7.39 8.74 -32.53
N PHE A 146 -7.58 7.72 -31.69
CA PHE A 146 -7.61 7.86 -30.24
C PHE A 146 -6.27 8.42 -29.72
N MET A 147 -6.29 9.68 -29.27
CA MET A 147 -5.08 10.37 -28.82
C MET A 147 -4.61 9.85 -27.46
N LEU A 148 -3.48 9.14 -27.47
CA LEU A 148 -2.81 8.67 -26.26
C LEU A 148 -1.84 9.73 -25.71
N PRO A 149 -1.65 9.81 -24.38
CA PRO A 149 -0.57 10.61 -23.82
C PRO A 149 0.79 10.10 -24.29
N THR A 150 1.79 11.00 -24.33
CA THR A 150 3.13 10.67 -24.83
C THR A 150 3.72 9.45 -24.13
N GLY A 151 4.21 8.47 -24.90
CA GLY A 151 4.84 7.26 -24.39
C GLY A 151 3.89 6.13 -24.01
N TRP A 152 2.57 6.33 -24.14
CA TRP A 152 1.57 5.27 -23.98
C TRP A 152 1.33 4.55 -25.31
N PHE A 153 1.08 3.24 -25.21
CA PHE A 153 0.73 2.37 -26.33
C PHE A 153 -0.59 1.66 -26.03
N ARG A 154 -1.44 1.49 -27.05
CA ARG A 154 -2.63 0.65 -26.98
C ARG A 154 -2.32 -0.72 -27.55
N VAL A 155 -2.72 -1.76 -26.85
CA VAL A 155 -2.70 -3.17 -27.29
C VAL A 155 -4.10 -3.72 -27.12
N VAL A 156 -4.64 -4.36 -28.15
CA VAL A 156 -5.94 -5.04 -28.08
C VAL A 156 -5.64 -6.53 -27.98
N ASP A 157 -5.79 -7.09 -26.78
CA ASP A 157 -5.48 -8.51 -26.52
C ASP A 157 -6.55 -9.42 -27.13
N ASN A 158 -7.82 -9.05 -26.97
CA ASN A 158 -8.99 -9.74 -27.51
C ASN A 158 -10.18 -8.76 -27.65
N PRO A 159 -11.30 -9.15 -28.27
CA PRO A 159 -12.43 -8.24 -28.53
C PRO A 159 -13.03 -7.57 -27.30
N CYS A 160 -12.86 -8.16 -26.10
CA CYS A 160 -13.39 -7.64 -24.85
C CYS A 160 -12.32 -7.02 -23.95
N ARG A 161 -11.08 -6.85 -24.44
CA ARG A 161 -9.95 -6.40 -23.62
C ARG A 161 -8.98 -5.49 -24.36
N ILE A 162 -8.84 -4.27 -23.83
CA ILE A 162 -7.91 -3.26 -24.30
C ILE A 162 -6.90 -2.98 -23.18
N CYS A 163 -5.61 -2.99 -23.51
CA CYS A 163 -4.52 -2.71 -22.60
C CYS A 163 -3.80 -1.44 -23.04
N PHE A 164 -3.67 -0.47 -22.14
CA PHE A 164 -2.82 0.71 -22.35
C PHE A 164 -1.55 0.57 -21.54
N ILE A 165 -0.39 0.63 -22.19
CA ILE A 165 0.90 0.32 -21.60
C ILE A 165 1.81 1.55 -21.67
N HIS A 166 2.42 1.91 -20.55
CA HIS A 166 3.44 2.95 -20.46
C HIS A 166 4.70 2.40 -19.78
N PRO A 167 5.82 2.30 -20.51
CA PRO A 167 7.11 1.91 -19.95
C PRO A 167 7.68 3.01 -19.05
N GLU A 168 7.95 2.69 -17.78
CA GLU A 168 8.56 3.64 -16.85
C GLU A 168 10.09 3.69 -17.00
N PRO A 169 10.75 4.78 -16.57
CA PRO A 169 12.20 4.94 -16.64
C PRO A 169 12.94 4.25 -15.48
N TRP A 170 12.36 3.18 -14.95
CA TRP A 170 12.83 2.46 -13.78
C TRP A 170 12.80 0.95 -14.01
N GLU A 171 13.73 0.27 -13.36
CA GLU A 171 13.86 -1.18 -13.34
C GLU A 171 13.86 -1.65 -11.89
N PHE A 172 13.17 -2.75 -11.60
CA PHE A 172 13.14 -3.38 -10.28
C PHE A 172 13.39 -4.88 -10.41
N GLY A 173 14.41 -5.40 -9.73
CA GLY A 173 14.72 -6.83 -9.75
C GLY A 173 15.04 -7.37 -11.15
N ASN A 174 15.79 -6.58 -11.93
CA ASN A 174 16.12 -6.86 -13.34
C ASN A 174 14.91 -6.91 -14.30
N GLN A 175 13.80 -6.28 -13.93
CA GLN A 175 12.61 -6.16 -14.76
C GLN A 175 12.20 -4.70 -14.92
N ARG A 176 11.98 -4.28 -16.16
CA ARG A 176 11.48 -2.93 -16.45
C ARG A 176 10.09 -2.74 -15.84
N ILE A 177 9.88 -1.58 -15.24
CA ILE A 177 8.60 -1.23 -14.64
C ILE A 177 7.68 -0.71 -15.74
N TYR A 178 6.45 -1.21 -15.76
CA TYR A 178 5.37 -0.73 -16.61
C TYR A 178 4.21 -0.21 -15.76
N LYS A 179 3.46 0.75 -16.30
CA LYS A 179 2.07 0.99 -15.96
C LYS A 179 1.23 0.36 -17.05
N GLU A 180 0.35 -0.55 -16.67
CA GLU A 180 -0.59 -1.18 -17.59
C GLU A 180 -1.99 -0.87 -17.07
N ILE A 181 -2.83 -0.27 -17.91
CA ILE A 181 -4.26 -0.10 -17.64
C ILE A 181 -4.97 -1.15 -18.47
N VAL A 182 -5.61 -2.10 -17.80
CA VAL A 182 -6.42 -3.12 -18.42
C VAL A 182 -7.87 -2.66 -18.35
N MET A 183 -8.51 -2.64 -19.50
CA MET A 183 -9.90 -2.26 -19.68
C MET A 183 -10.64 -3.47 -20.24
N GLU A 184 -11.60 -3.98 -19.48
CA GLU A 184 -12.31 -5.23 -19.79
C GLU A 184 -13.81 -4.99 -19.86
N LEU A 185 -14.43 -5.46 -20.95
CA LEU A 185 -15.88 -5.47 -21.15
C LEU A 185 -16.48 -6.75 -20.57
N SER A 186 -17.40 -6.60 -19.61
CA SER A 186 -18.10 -7.72 -18.99
C SER A 186 -19.26 -8.22 -19.85
N PRO A 187 -19.72 -9.47 -19.64
CA PRO A 187 -20.93 -9.99 -20.30
C PRO A 187 -22.18 -9.17 -20.02
N GLU A 188 -22.27 -8.49 -18.86
CA GLU A 188 -23.37 -7.57 -18.54
C GLU A 188 -23.22 -6.19 -19.18
N LYS A 189 -22.32 -6.05 -20.17
CA LYS A 189 -22.03 -4.80 -20.90
C LYS A 189 -21.52 -3.67 -20.00
N ASN A 190 -20.75 -4.01 -18.97
CA ASN A 190 -20.08 -3.03 -18.12
C ASN A 190 -18.59 -2.98 -18.43
N VAL A 191 -18.00 -1.79 -18.35
CA VAL A 191 -16.56 -1.62 -18.51
C VAL A 191 -15.90 -1.54 -17.14
N SER A 192 -14.90 -2.40 -16.93
CA SER A 192 -14.08 -2.40 -15.73
C SER A 192 -12.65 -2.00 -16.06
N TYR A 193 -11.97 -1.44 -15.06
CA TYR A 193 -10.59 -0.99 -15.19
C TYR A 193 -9.74 -1.57 -14.06
N SER A 194 -8.61 -2.16 -14.42
CA SER A 194 -7.55 -2.49 -13.47
C SER A 194 -6.24 -1.85 -13.90
N VAL A 195 -5.39 -1.54 -12.92
CA VAL A 195 -4.06 -1.00 -13.16
C VAL A 195 -3.04 -1.95 -12.58
N LYS A 196 -2.10 -2.37 -13.43
CA LYS A 196 -1.00 -3.26 -13.07
C LYS A 196 0.32 -2.51 -13.12
N SER A 197 1.13 -2.73 -12.09
CA SER A 197 2.52 -2.29 -12.07
C SER A 197 3.31 -3.11 -11.05
N ARG A 198 4.51 -3.59 -11.44
CA ARG A 198 5.44 -4.31 -10.55
C ARG A 198 4.77 -5.43 -9.76
N SER A 199 4.09 -6.31 -10.49
CA SER A 199 3.39 -7.50 -9.95
C SER A 199 2.27 -7.19 -8.95
N CYS A 200 1.80 -5.94 -8.91
CA CYS A 200 0.66 -5.51 -8.12
C CYS A 200 -0.44 -5.01 -9.06
N GLU A 201 -1.66 -5.47 -8.79
CA GLU A 201 -2.87 -5.10 -9.52
C GLU A 201 -3.83 -4.34 -8.59
N LEU A 202 -4.38 -3.24 -9.08
CA LEU A 202 -5.40 -2.44 -8.43
C LEU A 202 -6.62 -2.34 -9.33
N HIS A 203 -7.73 -2.95 -8.92
CA HIS A 203 -9.01 -2.68 -9.55
C HIS A 203 -9.51 -1.29 -9.18
N LEU A 204 -9.86 -0.49 -10.18
CA LEU A 204 -10.29 0.89 -9.98
C LEU A 204 -11.71 1.00 -9.39
N SER A 205 -12.47 -0.10 -9.37
CA SER A 205 -13.69 -0.22 -8.56
C SER A 205 -13.45 0.09 -7.08
N THR A 206 -12.25 -0.22 -6.56
CA THR A 206 -11.83 0.16 -5.20
C THR A 206 -11.74 1.67 -4.97
N LEU A 207 -11.74 2.49 -6.03
CA LEU A 207 -11.80 3.94 -5.96
C LEU A 207 -13.20 4.49 -6.31
N ASN A 208 -14.23 3.64 -6.49
CA ASN A 208 -15.56 4.03 -6.98
C ASN A 208 -15.51 4.81 -8.31
N ILE A 209 -14.57 4.48 -9.21
CA ILE A 209 -14.45 5.14 -10.51
C ILE A 209 -15.77 5.02 -11.30
N GLU A 210 -16.43 3.87 -11.24
CA GLU A 210 -17.71 3.61 -11.93
C GLU A 210 -18.75 4.69 -11.66
N ARG A 211 -18.86 5.20 -10.42
CA ARG A 211 -19.80 6.29 -10.10
C ARG A 211 -19.38 7.62 -10.69
N ILE A 212 -18.07 7.89 -10.71
CA ILE A 212 -17.52 9.15 -11.24
C ILE A 212 -17.67 9.20 -12.76
N VAL A 213 -17.57 8.05 -13.43
CA VAL A 213 -17.55 7.98 -14.91
C VAL A 213 -18.85 7.46 -15.52
N LYS A 214 -19.86 7.14 -14.70
CA LYS A 214 -21.13 6.50 -15.11
C LYS A 214 -21.80 7.16 -16.31
N GLU A 215 -21.76 8.49 -16.36
CA GLU A 215 -22.46 9.29 -17.37
C GLU A 215 -21.66 9.48 -18.67
N LEU A 216 -20.40 9.04 -18.71
CA LEU A 216 -19.48 9.27 -19.82
C LEU A 216 -19.49 8.10 -20.81
N THR A 217 -19.25 8.38 -22.08
CA THR A 217 -19.02 7.36 -23.13
C THR A 217 -17.75 6.53 -22.84
N VAL A 218 -17.62 5.33 -23.40
CA VAL A 218 -16.48 4.42 -23.17
C VAL A 218 -15.19 5.13 -23.58
N HIS A 219 -15.22 5.85 -24.70
CA HIS A 219 -14.12 6.69 -25.15
C HIS A 219 -13.71 7.77 -24.11
N GLU A 220 -14.67 8.52 -23.58
CA GLU A 220 -14.39 9.55 -22.56
C GLU A 220 -13.93 8.95 -21.22
N GLN A 221 -14.49 7.80 -20.84
CA GLN A 221 -14.05 7.06 -19.65
C GLN A 221 -12.59 6.64 -19.78
N ALA A 222 -12.21 6.03 -20.91
CA ALA A 222 -10.84 5.60 -21.19
C ALA A 222 -9.87 6.78 -21.14
N LYS A 223 -10.21 7.90 -21.78
CA LYS A 223 -9.42 9.13 -21.75
C LYS A 223 -9.24 9.68 -20.33
N LEU A 224 -10.33 9.76 -19.56
CA LEU A 224 -10.30 10.25 -18.18
C LEU A 224 -9.46 9.34 -17.26
N VAL A 225 -9.59 8.02 -17.41
CA VAL A 225 -8.78 7.06 -16.66
C VAL A 225 -7.31 7.21 -17.04
N LEU A 226 -6.98 7.27 -18.33
CA LEU A 226 -5.62 7.51 -18.80
C LEU A 226 -5.01 8.79 -18.21
N ASP A 227 -5.72 9.92 -18.30
CA ASP A 227 -5.27 11.20 -17.71
C ASP A 227 -5.06 11.08 -16.19
N PHE A 228 -5.94 10.36 -15.50
CA PHE A 228 -5.81 10.13 -14.08
C PHE A 228 -4.57 9.30 -13.73
N ILE A 229 -4.29 8.21 -14.46
CA ILE A 229 -3.13 7.35 -14.22
C ILE A 229 -1.83 8.05 -14.61
N ASP A 230 -1.81 8.75 -15.74
CA ASP A 230 -0.65 9.49 -16.22
C ASP A 230 -0.21 10.58 -15.23
N THR A 231 -1.18 11.34 -14.71
CA THR A 231 -0.91 12.36 -13.69
C THR A 231 -0.64 11.75 -12.29
N SER A 232 -0.88 10.45 -12.08
CA SER A 232 -0.72 9.80 -10.78
C SER A 232 0.72 9.36 -10.54
N LYS A 233 1.15 9.47 -9.28
CA LYS A 233 2.51 9.08 -8.89
C LYS A 233 2.49 7.65 -8.37
N LEU A 234 3.39 6.82 -8.87
CA LEU A 234 3.56 5.46 -8.40
C LEU A 234 4.28 5.43 -7.04
N CYS A 235 3.82 4.56 -6.15
CA CYS A 235 4.53 4.18 -4.94
C CYS A 235 5.86 3.53 -5.34
N LEU A 236 7.00 4.07 -4.92
CA LEU A 236 8.33 3.47 -5.20
C LEU A 236 8.83 2.54 -4.09
N GLY A 237 7.92 2.07 -3.23
CA GLY A 237 8.27 1.21 -2.10
C GLY A 237 9.09 1.96 -1.05
N CYS A 238 9.51 1.26 0.00
CA CYS A 238 10.38 1.84 1.01
C CYS A 238 11.84 1.42 0.81
N SER A 239 12.77 2.33 1.05
CA SER A 239 14.20 2.00 1.10
C SER A 239 14.50 1.08 2.27
N LEU A 240 15.30 0.05 1.99
CA LEU A 240 15.92 -0.82 2.98
C LEU A 240 17.40 -0.47 3.08
N SER A 241 17.97 -0.58 4.28
CA SER A 241 19.43 -0.58 4.42
C SER A 241 19.99 -1.96 4.08
N ASP A 242 21.27 -2.04 3.70
CA ASP A 242 21.89 -3.29 3.23
C ASP A 242 21.86 -4.41 4.30
N ASP A 243 21.80 -4.04 5.58
CA ASP A 243 21.67 -4.96 6.73
C ASP A 243 20.23 -5.45 7.00
N ASP A 244 19.22 -4.92 6.29
CA ASP A 244 17.80 -5.24 6.52
C ASP A 244 17.33 -6.49 5.74
N SER A 245 18.24 -7.37 5.29
CA SER A 245 17.93 -8.55 4.49
C SER A 245 17.16 -9.67 5.22
N SER A 246 16.71 -9.45 6.46
CA SER A 246 16.11 -10.49 7.31
C SER A 246 14.64 -10.24 7.65
N VAL A 247 13.78 -11.06 7.04
CA VAL A 247 12.40 -11.46 7.42
C VAL A 247 11.55 -10.37 8.07
N SER A 248 10.71 -9.70 7.27
CA SER A 248 9.55 -8.96 7.79
C SER A 248 8.36 -9.90 7.95
N PRO A 249 7.54 -9.80 9.01
CA PRO A 249 6.28 -10.53 9.12
C PRO A 249 5.24 -10.08 8.08
N ILE A 250 5.43 -8.91 7.47
CA ILE A 250 4.57 -8.42 6.40
C ILE A 250 5.06 -9.03 5.10
N LEU A 251 4.17 -9.70 4.35
CA LEU A 251 4.50 -10.21 3.02
C LEU A 251 4.89 -9.04 2.09
N HIS A 252 6.07 -9.12 1.51
CA HIS A 252 6.63 -8.09 0.67
C HIS A 252 7.66 -8.69 -0.29
N GLN A 253 7.90 -7.99 -1.40
CA GLN A 253 8.96 -8.28 -2.35
C GLN A 253 10.09 -7.28 -2.13
N THR A 254 11.33 -7.77 -2.15
CA THR A 254 12.54 -6.95 -2.09
C THR A 254 13.28 -7.04 -3.41
N GLY A 255 14.01 -5.99 -3.76
CA GLY A 255 14.81 -5.96 -4.97
C GLY A 255 15.54 -4.64 -5.14
N VAL A 256 16.45 -4.62 -6.09
CA VAL A 256 17.20 -3.42 -6.47
C VAL A 256 16.35 -2.59 -7.41
N LEU A 257 16.10 -1.33 -7.07
CA LEU A 257 15.52 -0.33 -7.94
C LEU A 257 16.64 0.49 -8.61
N LYS A 258 16.63 0.54 -9.94
CA LYS A 258 17.62 1.24 -10.77
C LYS A 258 16.91 2.20 -11.74
N SER A 259 17.49 3.37 -11.98
CA SER A 259 17.03 4.27 -13.04
C SER A 259 17.60 3.82 -14.39
N LEU A 260 16.75 3.79 -15.42
CA LEU A 260 17.18 3.49 -16.80
C LEU A 260 17.65 4.74 -17.55
N ASN A 261 17.25 5.92 -17.08
CA ASN A 261 17.52 7.19 -17.77
C ASN A 261 18.71 7.96 -17.18
N ASN A 262 19.09 7.68 -15.93
CA ASN A 262 20.19 8.36 -15.28
C ASN A 262 21.03 7.40 -14.43
N ASN A 263 22.25 7.11 -14.91
CA ASN A 263 23.20 6.24 -14.23
C ASN A 263 23.81 6.86 -12.96
N GLU A 264 23.66 8.18 -12.75
CA GLU A 264 24.12 8.86 -11.53
C GLU A 264 23.21 8.59 -10.34
N VAL A 265 21.96 8.14 -10.58
CA VAL A 265 21.05 7.77 -9.50
C VAL A 265 21.52 6.43 -8.92
N PRO A 266 21.97 6.40 -7.64
CA PRO A 266 22.49 5.17 -7.06
C PRO A 266 21.39 4.12 -6.99
N MET A 267 21.80 2.87 -7.18
CA MET A 267 20.93 1.71 -7.00
C MET A 267 20.39 1.69 -5.57
N GLN A 268 19.11 1.38 -5.40
CA GLN A 268 18.47 1.40 -4.10
C GLN A 268 17.78 0.07 -3.81
N ASN A 269 18.12 -0.54 -2.69
CA ASN A 269 17.39 -1.67 -2.15
C ASN A 269 16.01 -1.19 -1.68
N ARG A 270 14.96 -1.70 -2.34
CA ARG A 270 13.57 -1.30 -2.09
C ARG A 270 12.73 -2.51 -1.69
N ALA A 271 11.75 -2.27 -0.83
CA ALA A 271 10.73 -3.22 -0.47
C ALA A 271 9.33 -2.72 -0.84
N PHE A 272 8.54 -3.62 -1.43
CA PHE A 272 7.16 -3.41 -1.82
C PHE A 272 6.26 -4.38 -1.07
N SER A 273 5.30 -3.87 -0.31
CA SER A 273 4.27 -4.74 0.27
C SER A 273 3.50 -5.46 -0.84
N SER A 274 3.15 -6.72 -0.62
CA SER A 274 2.24 -7.46 -1.52
C SER A 274 0.86 -6.81 -1.64
N LYS A 275 0.50 -5.95 -0.69
CA LYS A 275 -0.74 -5.16 -0.69
C LYS A 275 -0.48 -3.68 -1.02
N CYS A 276 0.50 -3.38 -1.89
CA CYS A 276 0.81 -2.02 -2.30
C CYS A 276 -0.45 -1.32 -2.85
N GLN A 277 -0.63 -0.03 -2.54
CA GLN A 277 -1.78 0.74 -3.05
C GLN A 277 -1.56 1.30 -4.47
N LEU A 278 -0.44 0.95 -5.11
CA LEU A 278 0.08 1.47 -6.38
C LEU A 278 0.30 2.97 -6.46
N PHE A 279 -0.73 3.79 -6.18
CA PHE A 279 -0.68 5.24 -6.26
C PHE A 279 -0.40 5.90 -4.91
N VAL A 280 0.29 7.03 -4.98
CA VAL A 280 0.61 7.89 -3.85
C VAL A 280 0.31 9.35 -4.19
N CYS A 281 -0.08 10.12 -3.18
CA CYS A 281 -0.39 11.54 -3.36
C CYS A 281 0.87 12.39 -3.57
N HIS A 282 2.04 11.91 -3.12
CA HIS A 282 3.29 12.66 -3.17
C HIS A 282 4.41 11.80 -3.77
N ALA A 283 5.10 12.34 -4.77
CA ALA A 283 6.22 11.66 -5.42
C ALA A 283 7.32 11.31 -4.39
N GLY A 284 7.97 10.16 -4.59
CA GLY A 284 9.05 9.68 -3.74
C GLY A 284 8.62 9.15 -2.36
N LYS A 285 7.34 9.25 -1.98
CA LYS A 285 6.83 8.68 -0.73
C LYS A 285 6.23 7.27 -0.95
N PRO A 286 6.47 6.32 -0.03
CA PRO A 286 5.78 5.03 -0.06
C PRO A 286 4.31 5.17 0.34
N CYS A 287 3.45 4.30 -0.20
CA CYS A 287 2.08 4.17 0.26
C CYS A 287 2.02 3.63 1.70
N SER A 288 0.88 3.77 2.37
CA SER A 288 0.69 3.35 3.77
C SER A 288 1.11 1.90 4.05
N LYS A 289 0.86 1.00 3.08
CA LYS A 289 1.18 -0.43 3.15
C LYS A 289 2.69 -0.69 3.05
N CYS A 290 3.38 -0.01 2.13
CA CYS A 290 4.84 -0.07 2.02
C CYS A 290 5.53 0.63 3.21
N THR A 291 4.95 1.72 3.73
CA THR A 291 5.41 2.35 4.98
C THR A 291 5.32 1.39 6.17
N GLY A 292 4.27 0.57 6.23
CA GLY A 292 4.15 -0.50 7.23
C GLY A 292 5.32 -1.48 7.20
N VAL A 293 5.79 -1.86 6.00
CA VAL A 293 6.98 -2.72 5.83
C VAL A 293 8.21 -2.02 6.42
N SER A 294 8.48 -0.77 6.05
CA SER A 294 9.59 0.02 6.60
C SER A 294 9.55 0.14 8.12
N LEU A 295 8.37 0.41 8.70
CA LEU A 295 8.20 0.52 10.15
C LEU A 295 8.48 -0.81 10.85
N SER A 296 8.11 -1.93 10.23
CA SER A 296 8.44 -3.26 10.76
C SER A 296 9.95 -3.49 10.80
N TYR A 297 10.67 -3.11 9.75
CA TYR A 297 12.13 -3.16 9.70
C TYR A 297 12.76 -2.27 10.78
N LYS A 298 12.36 -1.00 10.88
CA LYS A 298 12.86 -0.06 11.89
C LYS A 298 12.65 -0.57 13.32
N ARG A 299 11.45 -1.07 13.64
CA ARG A 299 11.15 -1.64 14.96
C ARG A 299 12.04 -2.84 15.28
N ARG A 300 12.32 -3.68 14.29
CA ARG A 300 13.21 -4.83 14.45
C ARG A 300 14.65 -4.39 14.69
N LYS A 301 15.13 -3.42 13.90
CA LYS A 301 16.46 -2.84 14.04
C LYS A 301 16.67 -2.25 15.44
N CYS A 302 15.77 -1.38 15.90
CA CYS A 302 15.84 -0.81 17.24
C CYS A 302 15.84 -1.88 18.35
N ARG A 303 15.01 -2.92 18.22
CA ARG A 303 15.01 -4.04 19.19
C ARG A 303 16.33 -4.82 19.18
N ARG A 304 16.99 -4.94 18.03
CA ARG A 304 18.28 -5.63 17.91
C ARG A 304 19.40 -4.82 18.54
N GLU A 305 19.44 -3.52 18.24
CA GLU A 305 20.45 -2.59 18.74
C GLU A 305 20.34 -2.38 20.26
N ALA A 306 19.12 -2.40 20.82
CA ALA A 306 18.89 -2.29 22.26
C ALA A 306 19.07 -3.61 23.02
N ARG A 307 19.37 -4.73 22.34
CA ARG A 307 19.45 -6.04 22.98
C ARG A 307 20.86 -6.33 23.47
N GLU A 308 21.01 -6.46 24.79
CA GLU A 308 22.28 -6.83 25.44
C GLU A 308 22.66 -8.30 25.22
N SER A 309 21.68 -9.22 25.26
CA SER A 309 21.93 -10.66 25.06
C SER A 309 20.76 -11.40 24.41
N ILE A 310 21.05 -12.52 23.73
CA ILE A 310 20.03 -13.34 23.06
C ILE A 310 19.59 -14.46 23.99
N HIS A 311 18.34 -14.43 24.43
CA HIS A 311 17.79 -15.54 25.20
C HIS A 311 17.71 -16.82 24.35
N LYS A 312 18.02 -17.99 24.94
CA LYS A 312 18.03 -19.30 24.27
C LYS A 312 16.69 -19.68 23.61
N HIS A 313 15.58 -19.19 24.17
CA HIS A 313 14.22 -19.40 23.65
C HIS A 313 13.69 -18.23 22.82
N CYS A 314 14.55 -17.29 22.41
CA CYS A 314 14.14 -16.20 21.54
C CYS A 314 13.59 -16.74 20.22
N ASN A 315 12.41 -16.27 19.81
CA ASN A 315 11.79 -16.72 18.57
C ASN A 315 12.69 -16.37 17.37
N LYS A 316 13.02 -17.39 16.55
CA LYS A 316 13.89 -17.29 15.37
C LYS A 316 13.52 -16.15 14.42
N ARG A 317 12.24 -15.76 14.35
CA ARG A 317 11.77 -14.62 13.53
C ARG A 317 12.43 -13.29 13.90
N TYR A 318 12.99 -13.17 15.10
CA TYR A 318 13.65 -11.96 15.58
C TYR A 318 15.18 -12.01 15.44
N LEU A 319 15.73 -13.17 15.12
CA LEU A 319 17.18 -13.41 15.03
C LEU A 319 17.72 -13.22 13.61
N THR A 320 18.98 -12.81 13.49
CA THR A 320 19.69 -12.79 12.19
C THR A 320 19.99 -14.21 11.72
N LYS A 321 20.37 -14.37 10.44
CA LYS A 321 20.77 -15.67 9.91
C LYS A 321 21.92 -16.27 10.73
N ASP A 322 22.91 -15.46 11.09
CA ASP A 322 24.08 -15.90 11.85
C ASP A 322 23.72 -16.24 13.30
N GLU A 323 22.84 -15.47 13.94
CA GLU A 323 22.34 -15.77 15.28
C GLU A 323 21.50 -17.07 15.32
N ILE A 324 20.71 -17.32 14.28
CA ILE A 324 19.98 -18.59 14.14
C ILE A 324 20.97 -19.74 13.99
N LEU A 325 22.03 -19.57 13.20
CA LEU A 325 23.07 -20.58 13.03
C LEU A 325 23.81 -20.86 14.34
N GLN A 326 24.14 -19.83 15.12
CA GLN A 326 24.76 -19.97 16.45
C GLN A 326 23.84 -20.73 17.41
N GLN A 327 22.57 -20.36 17.54
CA GLN A 327 21.62 -21.09 18.39
C GLN A 327 21.47 -22.55 17.97
N LEU A 328 21.42 -22.83 16.67
CA LEU A 328 21.35 -24.20 16.15
C LEU A 328 22.62 -24.99 16.46
N GLN A 329 23.80 -24.36 16.38
CA GLN A 329 25.06 -24.99 16.75
C GLN A 329 25.14 -25.29 18.25
N GLU A 330 24.71 -24.36 19.10
CA GLU A 330 24.65 -24.58 20.55
C GLU A 330 23.67 -25.69 20.92
N GLN A 331 22.48 -25.73 20.31
CA GLN A 331 21.53 -26.83 20.48
C GLN A 331 22.13 -28.18 20.06
N ARG A 332 22.83 -28.23 18.92
CA ARG A 332 23.51 -29.45 18.48
C ARG A 332 24.61 -29.90 19.45
N LYS A 333 25.36 -28.97 20.03
CA LYS A 333 26.39 -29.27 21.04
C LYS A 333 25.77 -29.77 22.35
N LEU A 334 24.67 -29.18 22.80
CA LEU A 334 23.95 -29.61 24.01
C LEU A 334 23.35 -31.01 23.84
N ASN A 335 22.73 -31.29 22.68
CA ASN A 335 22.19 -32.63 22.41
C ASN A 335 23.29 -33.70 22.41
N ARG A 336 24.44 -33.43 21.78
CA ARG A 336 25.60 -34.36 21.80
C ARG A 336 26.13 -34.62 23.21
N LYS A 337 26.16 -33.61 24.08
CA LYS A 337 26.57 -33.80 25.47
C LYS A 337 25.58 -34.65 26.26
N HIS A 338 24.28 -34.39 26.07
CA HIS A 338 23.22 -35.15 26.72
C HIS A 338 23.18 -36.63 26.24
N ASP A 339 23.49 -36.88 24.96
CA ASP A 339 23.61 -38.24 24.44
C ASP A 339 24.83 -38.98 25.03
N GLN A 340 25.96 -38.28 25.23
CA GLN A 340 27.15 -38.83 25.90
C GLN A 340 26.97 -39.06 27.40
N GLU A 341 26.22 -38.19 28.09
CA GLU A 341 25.87 -38.37 29.51
C GLU A 341 24.94 -39.57 29.71
N LYS A 342 24.01 -39.81 28.77
CA LYS A 342 23.16 -41.01 28.76
C LYS A 342 23.94 -42.31 28.52
N GLU A 343 24.98 -42.29 27.70
CA GLU A 343 25.87 -43.45 27.51
C GLU A 343 26.77 -43.69 28.74
N GLY A 344 27.17 -42.62 29.46
CA GLY A 344 27.93 -42.72 30.70
C GLY A 344 27.14 -43.28 31.89
N ASP A 345 25.87 -42.90 32.03
CA ASP A 345 24.98 -43.40 33.10
C ASP A 345 24.49 -44.84 32.86
N GLN A 346 24.54 -45.34 31.62
CA GLN A 346 24.27 -46.74 31.33
C GLN A 346 25.47 -47.67 31.62
N ASN A 347 26.67 -47.12 31.73
CA ASN A 347 27.90 -47.88 31.95
C ASN A 347 28.36 -47.90 33.42
N SER A 348 27.68 -47.17 34.30
CA SER A 348 27.95 -47.10 35.75
C SER A 348 26.98 -47.95 36.60
N GLY A 349 26.06 -48.69 35.97
CA GLY A 349 25.02 -49.48 36.64
C GLY A 349 25.19 -51.00 36.62
N SER A 350 26.36 -51.53 36.24
CA SER A 350 26.53 -52.98 36.06
C SER A 350 27.80 -53.57 36.68
N GLU A 351 27.95 -53.45 37.99
CA GLU A 351 28.73 -54.42 38.79
C GLU A 351 28.03 -54.63 40.13
N ASP A 352 27.15 -55.63 40.20
CA ASP A 352 27.30 -56.71 41.18
C ASP A 352 26.23 -57.79 40.95
N GLU A 353 26.73 -58.97 40.59
CA GLU A 353 26.03 -60.24 40.58
C GLU A 353 25.41 -60.55 41.96
N LYS A 354 24.23 -61.17 41.99
CA LYS A 354 24.16 -62.62 42.31
C LYS A 354 22.75 -63.21 42.31
N SER A 355 22.65 -64.21 41.44
CA SER A 355 22.18 -65.58 41.72
C SER A 355 20.69 -65.88 41.87
N ASN A 356 20.32 -66.86 41.03
CA ASN A 356 19.39 -67.96 41.26
C ASN A 356 17.90 -67.60 41.40
N SER A 357 16.97 -68.31 40.80
CA SER A 357 16.97 -69.59 40.09
C SER A 357 15.53 -69.83 39.63
N ASN A 358 15.34 -70.54 38.51
CA ASN A 358 14.24 -71.48 38.22
C ASN A 358 12.78 -71.05 38.49
N SER A 359 11.77 -71.36 37.71
CA SER A 359 11.50 -72.05 36.45
C SER A 359 9.98 -72.24 36.48
N ASP A 360 9.32 -72.25 35.32
CA ASP A 360 7.93 -72.74 35.12
C ASP A 360 6.82 -71.90 35.77
N SER A 361 5.62 -71.71 35.19
CA SER A 361 4.96 -72.32 34.04
C SER A 361 3.64 -71.58 33.82
N GLY A 362 3.14 -71.59 32.58
CA GLY A 362 1.70 -71.71 32.29
C GLY A 362 0.85 -70.44 32.25
N ASN A 363 0.33 -70.15 31.04
CA ASN A 363 -1.10 -70.08 30.67
C ASN A 363 -2.06 -69.29 31.59
N GLU A 364 -3.09 -68.59 31.14
CA GLU A 364 -3.82 -68.45 29.88
C GLU A 364 -4.88 -67.37 30.16
N GLU A 365 -5.11 -66.50 29.17
CA GLU A 365 -6.45 -66.11 28.67
C GLU A 365 -7.53 -65.44 29.55
N GLU A 366 -8.39 -64.75 28.79
CA GLU A 366 -9.69 -64.17 29.13
C GLU A 366 -9.66 -62.81 29.87
N LYS A 367 -10.44 -61.80 29.48
CA LYS A 367 -11.65 -61.79 28.65
C LYS A 367 -11.94 -60.37 28.14
N GLU A 368 -12.80 -60.34 27.13
CA GLU A 368 -13.45 -59.20 26.46
C GLU A 368 -13.87 -58.03 27.36
#